data_AF-A0A438G699-F1
#
_entry.id   AF-A0A438G699-F1
#
_cell.length_a   1.000
_cell.length_b   1.000
_cell.length_c   1.000
_cell.angle_alpha   90.00
_cell.angle_beta   90.00
_cell.angle_gamma   90.00
#
_symmetry.space_group_name_H-M   'P 1'
#
loop_
_entity.id
_entity.type
_entity.pdbx_description
1 polymer ?
#
loop_
_entity_poly.entity_id
_entity_poly.type
_entity_poly.pdbx_seq_one_letter_code
_entity_poly.pdbx_strand_id
1 'polypeptide(L)' 'MRWFVEIGASQDECKVSRCSDHGPVIRFPFQLKDQPYRCGYPGFEISCIEKKLTILELPSVILSVKKINYNSQEINRP' A
#
# COMPACT_ATOMS: atom_id res chain seq x y z
N MET A 1 -20.81 -0.33 -33.24
CA MET A 1 -20.04 -1.53 -32.86
C MET A 1 -18.57 -1.19 -32.80
N ARG A 2 -18.08 -0.71 -31.66
CA ARG A 2 -16.67 -0.36 -31.45
C ARG A 2 -16.48 -0.15 -29.96
N TRP A 3 -15.82 -1.09 -29.29
CA TRP A 3 -15.10 -0.79 -28.06
C TRP A 3 -13.78 -1.52 -28.20
N PHE A 4 -12.77 -0.71 -28.45
CA PHE A 4 -11.40 -1.13 -28.64
C PHE A 4 -11.00 -2.03 -27.46
N VAL A 5 -10.49 -3.23 -27.77
CA VAL A 5 -9.72 -4.01 -26.83
C VAL A 5 -8.42 -3.23 -26.61
N GLU A 6 -8.38 -2.42 -25.55
CA GLU A 6 -7.14 -1.78 -25.10
C GLU A 6 -6.26 -2.84 -24.43
N ILE A 7 -5.39 -3.46 -25.22
CA ILE A 7 -4.18 -4.08 -24.72
C ILE A 7 -3.26 -2.94 -24.26
N GLY A 8 -3.33 -2.62 -22.97
CA GLY A 8 -2.58 -1.53 -22.34
C GLY A 8 -2.31 -1.77 -20.85
N ALA A 9 -1.95 -2.98 -20.45
CA ALA A 9 -1.46 -3.25 -19.10
C ALA A 9 -0.03 -2.69 -18.94
N SER A 10 0.16 -1.42 -18.54
CA SER A 10 1.51 -0.95 -18.20
C SER A 10 1.73 0.36 -17.40
N GLN A 11 0.75 1.08 -16.83
CA GLN A 11 1.09 2.33 -16.10
C GLN A 11 0.51 2.57 -14.69
N ASP A 12 -0.50 1.84 -14.20
CA ASP A 12 -1.17 2.23 -12.93
C ASP A 12 -1.33 1.13 -11.88
N GLU A 13 -0.76 -0.05 -12.08
CA GLU A 13 -1.06 -1.20 -11.20
C GLU A 13 -0.38 -1.10 -9.83
N CYS A 14 0.81 -0.48 -9.74
CA CYS A 14 1.55 -0.26 -8.49
C CYS A 14 1.57 1.22 -8.10
N LYS A 15 0.39 1.85 -8.08
CA LYS A 15 0.28 3.27 -7.74
C LYS A 15 0.70 3.56 -6.29
N VAL A 16 1.46 4.63 -6.10
CA VAL A 16 1.73 5.18 -4.76
C VAL A 16 0.42 5.65 -4.15
N SER A 17 0.12 5.20 -2.94
CA SER A 17 -1.19 5.43 -2.30
C SER A 17 -1.05 5.95 -0.86
N ARG A 18 -2.17 6.36 -0.28
CA ARG A 18 -2.30 6.84 1.10
C ARG A 18 -3.67 6.42 1.62
N CYS A 19 -3.77 6.01 2.89
CA CYS A 19 -5.09 5.77 3.50
C CYS A 19 -5.85 7.07 3.78
N SER A 20 -5.13 8.19 4.00
CA SER A 20 -5.68 9.53 4.23
C SER A 20 -4.70 10.61 3.76
N ASP A 21 -5.19 11.83 3.55
CA ASP A 21 -4.38 12.97 3.10
C ASP A 21 -3.18 13.25 4.03
N HIS A 22 -3.31 12.93 5.32
CA HIS A 22 -2.26 13.09 6.33
C HIS A 22 -1.57 11.78 6.74
N GLY A 23 -1.92 10.64 6.14
CA GLY A 23 -1.33 9.33 6.44
C GLY A 23 0.11 9.17 5.96
N PRO A 24 0.73 8.00 6.17
CA PRO A 24 1.98 7.67 5.50
C PRO A 24 1.74 7.46 3.99
N VAL A 25 2.75 7.78 3.19
CA VAL A 25 2.79 7.32 1.79
C VAL A 25 3.05 5.82 1.80
N ILE A 26 2.29 5.07 1.02
CA ILE A 26 2.40 3.62 0.83
C ILE A 26 3.02 3.40 -0.55
N ARG A 27 4.13 2.69 -0.57
CA ARG A 27 4.90 2.29 -1.75
C ARG A 27 5.83 1.14 -1.36
N PHE A 28 6.41 0.50 -2.37
CA PHE A 28 7.41 -0.56 -2.23
C PHE A 28 8.42 -0.24 -1.11
N PRO A 29 8.69 -1.18 -0.19
CA PRO A 29 8.27 -2.59 -0.20
C PRO A 29 6.84 -2.89 0.29
N PHE A 30 6.14 -1.88 0.80
CA PHE A 30 4.76 -2.03 1.28
C PHE A 30 3.77 -1.93 0.12
N GLN A 31 2.72 -2.75 0.16
CA GLN A 31 1.63 -2.69 -0.82
C GLN A 31 0.29 -2.68 -0.11
N LEU A 32 -0.72 -2.09 -0.71
CA LEU A 32 -2.10 -2.30 -0.29
C LEU A 32 -2.56 -3.72 -0.62
N LYS A 33 -3.45 -4.30 0.18
CA LYS A 33 -4.04 -5.62 -0.11
C LYS A 33 -4.77 -5.70 -1.45
N ASP A 34 -5.29 -4.58 -1.91
CA ASP A 34 -6.00 -4.38 -3.15
C ASP A 34 -5.06 -4.12 -4.35
N GLN A 35 -3.74 -4.09 -4.15
CA GLN A 35 -2.74 -4.02 -5.21
C GLN A 35 -2.22 -5.40 -5.64
N PRO A 36 -1.77 -5.57 -6.89
CA PRO A 36 -1.16 -6.81 -7.34
C PRO A 36 0.09 -7.17 -6.51
N TYR A 37 0.30 -8.46 -6.29
CA TYR A 37 1.40 -8.99 -5.45
C TYR A 37 2.81 -8.52 -5.84
N ARG A 38 3.01 -8.06 -7.08
CA ARG A 38 4.30 -7.55 -7.58
C ARG A 38 4.64 -6.15 -7.08
N CYS A 39 3.69 -5.46 -6.43
CA CYS A 39 3.86 -4.08 -5.99
C CYS A 39 4.56 -3.93 -4.63
N GLY A 40 4.72 -5.03 -3.90
CA GLY A 40 5.39 -5.08 -2.60
C GLY A 40 5.84 -6.49 -2.25
N TYR A 41 6.24 -6.68 -0.99
CA TYR A 41 6.60 -7.99 -0.49
C TYR A 41 5.39 -8.70 0.14
N PRO A 42 5.24 -10.02 -0.09
CA PRO A 42 4.32 -10.84 0.69
C PRO A 42 4.57 -10.66 2.20
N GLY A 43 3.52 -10.43 2.97
CA GLY A 43 3.63 -10.16 4.41
C GLY A 43 3.96 -8.71 4.79
N PHE A 44 4.11 -7.80 3.82
CA PHE A 44 4.24 -6.35 4.03
C PHE A 44 2.98 -5.62 3.53
N GLU A 45 1.83 -6.23 3.80
CA GLU A 45 0.53 -5.76 3.33
C GLU A 45 -0.05 -4.71 4.27
N ILE A 46 -0.44 -3.58 3.68
CA ILE A 46 -1.10 -2.49 4.36
C ILE A 46 -2.60 -2.56 4.09
N SER A 47 -3.38 -2.34 5.14
CA SER A 47 -4.83 -2.16 5.06
C SER A 47 -5.22 -0.78 5.58
N CYS A 48 -6.26 -0.19 4.99
CA CYS A 48 -6.83 1.08 5.43
C CYS A 48 -8.15 0.85 6.16
N ILE A 49 -8.23 1.20 7.45
CA ILE A 49 -9.50 1.19 8.19
C ILE A 49 -10.16 2.56 8.08
N GLU A 50 -11.40 2.57 7.61
CA GLU A 50 -12.25 3.78 7.46
C GLU A 50 -11.59 4.94 6.70
N LYS A 51 -10.63 4.64 5.80
CA LYS A 51 -9.83 5.66 5.09
C LYS A 51 -9.12 6.67 6.01
N LYS A 52 -8.74 6.23 7.21
CA LYS A 52 -8.06 7.08 8.20
C LYS A 52 -6.86 6.38 8.83
N LEU A 53 -7.06 5.15 9.29
CA LEU A 53 -6.02 4.39 9.97
C LEU A 53 -5.29 3.50 8.98
N THR A 54 -3.97 3.59 9.00
CA THR A 54 -3.09 2.71 8.22
C THR A 54 -2.62 1.61 9.15
N ILE A 55 -2.88 0.36 8.80
CA ILE A 55 -2.42 -0.80 9.54
C ILE A 55 -1.52 -1.68 8.68
N LEU A 56 -0.46 -2.20 9.28
CA LEU A 56 0.38 -3.24 8.71
C LEU A 56 -0.02 -4.57 9.33
N GLU A 57 -0.41 -5.52 8.48
CA GLU A 57 -0.75 -6.87 8.89
C GLU A 57 0.47 -7.77 8.74
N LEU A 58 1.07 -8.14 9.86
CA LEU A 58 2.10 -9.17 9.93
C LEU A 58 1.43 -10.48 10.36
N PRO A 59 2.00 -11.65 10.01
CA PRO A 59 1.42 -12.96 10.35
C PRO A 59 1.07 -13.15 11.83
N SER A 60 1.79 -12.47 12.73
CA SER A 60 1.60 -12.60 14.18
C SER A 60 1.02 -11.35 14.86
N VAL A 61 0.95 -10.21 14.17
CA VAL A 61 0.57 -8.94 14.81
C VAL A 61 0.04 -7.93 13.80
N ILE A 62 -0.96 -7.16 14.20
CA ILE A 62 -1.46 -6.01 13.45
C ILE A 62 -0.91 -4.74 14.10
N LEU A 63 -0.30 -3.87 13.29
CA LEU A 63 0.39 -2.67 13.77
C LEU A 63 -0.22 -1.42 13.17
N SER A 64 -0.54 -0.43 14.00
CA SER A 64 -0.89 0.91 13.51
C SER A 64 0.36 1.65 13.04
N VAL A 65 0.29 2.20 11.83
CA VAL A 65 1.40 2.89 11.15
C VAL A 65 1.07 4.38 11.05
N LYS A 66 1.84 5.22 11.74
CA LYS A 66 1.71 6.67 11.65
C LYS A 66 2.65 7.26 10.60
N LYS A 67 3.87 6.74 10.51
CA LYS A 67 4.88 7.16 9.55
C LYS A 67 5.75 5.97 9.14
N ILE A 68 6.16 5.97 7.88
CA ILE A 68 7.13 5.02 7.33
C ILE A 68 8.37 5.83 6.94
N ASN A 69 9.51 5.52 7.55
CA ASN A 69 10.79 6.08 7.16
C ASN A 69 11.46 5.12 6.17
N TYR A 70 11.44 5.48 4.89
CA TYR A 70 12.03 4.66 3.83
C TYR A 70 13.56 4.65 3.82
N ASN A 71 14.21 5.67 4.41
CA ASN A 71 15.66 5.75 4.45
C ASN A 71 16.24 4.87 5.56
N SER A 72 15.63 4.91 6.75
CA SER A 72 16.03 4.04 7.87
C SER A 72 15.32 2.68 7.89
N GLN A 73 14.32 2.49 7.04
CA GLN A 73 13.47 1.28 6.98
C GLN A 73 12.71 1.02 8.29
N GLU A 74 12.21 2.08 8.92
CA GLU A 74 11.53 2.02 10.21
C GLU A 74 10.05 2.41 10.11
N ILE A 75 9.25 1.82 11.02
CA ILE A 75 7.84 2.15 11.20
C ILE A 75 7.69 2.88 12.53
N ASN A 76 7.22 4.13 12.48
CA ASN A 76 6.86 4.88 13.67
C ASN A 76 5.40 4.58 14.01
N ARG A 77 5.21 4.07 15.23
CA ARG A 77 3.90 3.86 15.86
C ARG A 77 3.41 5.17 16.51
N PRO A 78 2.09 5.34 16.71
CA PRO A 78 1.55 6.49 17.43
C PRO A 78 2.07 6.59 18.86
#